data_AF-A0A8H4NDR2-F1
#
_entry.id   AF-A0A8H4NDR2-F1
#
_cell.length_a   1.000
_cell.length_b   1.000
_cell.length_c   1.000
_cell.angle_alpha   90.00
_cell.angle_beta   90.00
_cell.angle_gamma   90.00
#
_symmetry.space_group_name_H-M   'P 1'
#
loop_
_entity.id
_entity.type
_entity.pdbx_description
1 polymer ?
#
loop_
_entity_poly.entity_id
_entity_poly.type
_entity_poly.pdbx_seq_one_letter_code
_entity_poly.pdbx_strand_id
1 'polypeptide(L)'
;MADPSHFADPFWEPQDQIPVELDAQPQISPFKPANLLHSISSSWETTPVGINFAVGGLGTISAKADSPEESVTFTIRPEKRKEQPTLKLEITKNDCVLSKKNKDADKFVAYKEKLTFEPGEERNKFYDVVMFPKGKASALLDTLTEKATYWISVDRSNARIRLASTEVEQDGSPISNEDIKYKPQPVTVDLPPVVIPESEMTLEILEKMTAMTFANLPKACQKLYHNISGAKITARPDSFPKLPEAIDESCRDEKKYCGAILKVKNTFKDPTETYLRITVGDNLADSPGIPYVMEIWPPKHKSPIHQHEDASAVIRVLYGQIQVSWFDKVEEGSPSQLIGNPVNLEEGKVTWLGKDQYQVHQLENTSDSVCITLQCYQFDDDDRIHDEAFYWKDKDGHRNKFIPNSDSAYGLFVQKVHEEWKKSHPA
;
A
#
# COMPACT_ATOMS: atom_id res chain seq x y z
N MET A 1 4.08 -11.83 10.53
CA MET A 1 4.29 -11.65 9.09
C MET A 1 3.32 -10.56 8.66
N ALA A 2 3.66 -9.73 7.67
CA ALA A 2 2.71 -8.74 7.16
C ALA A 2 1.52 -9.48 6.54
N ASP A 3 0.31 -8.97 6.77
CA ASP A 3 -0.87 -9.53 6.15
C ASP A 3 -0.78 -9.26 4.64
N PRO A 4 -1.00 -10.28 3.81
CA PRO A 4 -0.86 -10.14 2.38
C PRO A 4 -1.87 -9.23 1.68
N SER A 5 -2.91 -8.81 2.38
CA SER A 5 -3.88 -7.82 1.92
C SER A 5 -3.35 -6.37 1.98
N HIS A 6 -2.23 -6.09 2.66
CA HIS A 6 -1.76 -4.70 2.95
C HIS A 6 -0.88 -4.06 1.87
N PHE A 7 -0.59 -4.81 0.80
CA PHE A 7 0.27 -4.44 -0.32
C PHE A 7 -0.50 -4.84 -1.57
N ALA A 8 -0.96 -3.86 -2.38
CA ALA A 8 -1.87 -4.13 -3.47
C ALA A 8 -1.28 -5.16 -4.45
N ASP A 9 -2.18 -5.96 -5.00
CA ASP A 9 -1.92 -7.13 -5.83
C ASP A 9 -0.80 -6.85 -6.85
N PRO A 10 0.44 -7.31 -6.63
CA PRO A 10 1.53 -7.01 -7.54
C PRO A 10 1.41 -7.77 -8.87
N PHE A 11 0.27 -8.43 -9.11
CA PHE A 11 -0.07 -9.26 -10.26
C PHE A 11 -1.39 -8.84 -10.92
N TRP A 12 -1.99 -7.70 -10.57
CA TRP A 12 -3.18 -7.23 -11.26
C TRP A 12 -2.82 -6.82 -12.70
N GLU A 13 -3.37 -7.52 -13.69
CA GLU A 13 -3.51 -7.09 -15.09
C GLU A 13 -5.00 -7.26 -15.47
N PRO A 14 -5.63 -6.29 -16.16
CA PRO A 14 -6.98 -6.47 -16.66
C PRO A 14 -7.02 -7.63 -17.64
N GLN A 15 -8.00 -8.52 -17.46
CA GLN A 15 -8.34 -9.49 -18.48
C GLN A 15 -8.95 -8.78 -19.69
N ASP A 16 -8.16 -8.60 -20.75
CA ASP A 16 -8.71 -8.34 -22.07
C ASP A 16 -8.69 -9.60 -22.93
N GLN A 17 -9.86 -9.91 -23.47
CA GLN A 17 -10.05 -10.92 -24.50
C GLN A 17 -9.34 -10.49 -25.80
N ILE A 18 -8.37 -11.28 -26.23
CA ILE A 18 -7.72 -11.33 -27.56
C ILE A 18 -8.74 -11.86 -28.61
N PRO A 19 -8.69 -11.62 -29.96
CA PRO A 19 -7.50 -11.32 -30.81
C PRO A 19 -7.66 -10.28 -31.95
N VAL A 20 -6.53 -9.88 -32.59
CA VAL A 20 -6.13 -10.25 -33.99
C VAL A 20 -4.69 -9.75 -34.32
N GLU A 21 -3.94 -10.60 -35.03
CA GLU A 21 -2.55 -10.49 -35.52
C GLU A 21 -2.26 -9.35 -36.53
N LEU A 22 -0.98 -8.92 -36.64
CA LEU A 22 -0.10 -9.16 -37.81
C LEU A 22 1.25 -8.38 -37.76
N ASP A 23 2.32 -9.16 -37.91
CA ASP A 23 3.56 -8.97 -38.70
C ASP A 23 4.70 -7.98 -38.36
N ALA A 24 5.87 -8.63 -38.16
CA ALA A 24 7.18 -8.41 -38.80
C ALA A 24 8.20 -7.35 -38.28
N GLN A 25 9.02 -7.78 -37.29
CA GLN A 25 10.50 -8.00 -37.33
C GLN A 25 11.52 -6.91 -37.83
N PRO A 26 12.85 -7.02 -37.53
CA PRO A 26 13.54 -6.20 -36.50
C PRO A 26 14.81 -5.45 -36.97
N GLN A 27 15.36 -4.50 -36.19
CA GLN A 27 16.78 -4.11 -36.27
C GLN A 27 17.46 -3.72 -34.94
N ILE A 28 18.38 -4.61 -34.52
CA ILE A 28 19.80 -4.40 -34.14
C ILE A 28 20.18 -3.50 -32.94
N SER A 29 20.72 -4.19 -31.92
CA SER A 29 21.46 -3.77 -30.72
C SER A 29 22.83 -3.10 -31.03
N PRO A 30 23.52 -2.47 -30.04
CA PRO A 30 24.51 -3.26 -29.29
C PRO A 30 24.69 -2.81 -27.83
N PHE A 31 24.50 -3.69 -26.85
CA PHE A 31 25.42 -3.80 -25.70
C PHE A 31 25.34 -5.21 -25.10
N LYS A 32 26.47 -5.93 -25.20
CA LYS A 32 26.69 -7.29 -24.70
C LYS A 32 26.82 -7.32 -23.18
N PRO A 33 26.40 -8.42 -22.55
CA PRO A 33 27.32 -9.21 -21.74
C PRO A 33 27.39 -10.67 -22.17
N ALA A 34 28.44 -11.33 -21.70
CA ALA A 34 29.09 -12.49 -22.27
C ALA A 34 28.29 -13.81 -22.18
N ASN A 35 28.53 -14.61 -23.21
CA ASN A 35 28.06 -15.97 -23.44
C ASN A 35 28.43 -16.96 -22.32
N LEU A 36 27.50 -17.85 -22.01
CA LEU A 36 27.80 -19.28 -21.86
C LEU A 36 26.75 -20.07 -22.67
N LEU A 37 27.22 -20.81 -23.69
CA LEU A 37 26.41 -21.58 -24.64
C LEU A 37 26.39 -23.07 -24.26
N HIS A 38 25.18 -23.63 -24.37
CA HIS A 38 24.76 -24.99 -24.76
C HIS A 38 25.18 -26.24 -23.95
N SER A 39 24.16 -26.96 -23.46
CA SER A 39 23.63 -28.12 -24.19
C SER A 39 22.17 -28.38 -23.80
N ILE A 40 21.32 -28.63 -24.79
CA ILE A 40 19.94 -29.09 -24.59
C ILE A 40 20.01 -30.61 -24.74
N SER A 41 19.91 -31.32 -23.62
CA SER A 41 19.67 -32.76 -23.58
C SER A 41 18.26 -32.93 -23.02
N SER A 42 17.40 -33.53 -23.83
CA SER A 42 16.04 -33.90 -23.47
C SER A 42 16.03 -34.95 -22.36
N SER A 43 15.72 -34.51 -21.14
CA SER A 43 15.02 -35.31 -20.15
C SER A 43 13.89 -34.43 -19.63
N TRP A 44 12.68 -34.98 -19.58
CA TRP A 44 11.55 -34.36 -18.91
C TRP A 44 11.84 -34.39 -17.40
N GLU A 45 12.76 -33.53 -16.97
CA GLU A 45 12.91 -33.17 -15.57
C GLU A 45 11.95 -32.03 -15.33
N THR A 46 10.97 -32.25 -14.47
CA THR A 46 10.12 -31.20 -13.91
C THR A 46 11.03 -30.20 -13.21
N THR A 47 11.41 -29.13 -13.90
CA THR A 47 12.13 -28.00 -13.33
C THR A 47 11.32 -27.52 -12.13
N PRO A 48 11.86 -27.54 -10.91
CA PRO A 48 11.11 -27.08 -9.75
C PRO A 48 10.68 -25.64 -9.96
N VAL A 49 9.39 -25.35 -9.77
CA VAL A 49 8.83 -24.00 -9.85
C VAL A 49 9.32 -23.24 -8.61
N GLY A 50 10.15 -22.21 -8.80
CA GLY A 50 10.78 -21.50 -7.69
C GLY A 50 11.64 -20.32 -8.11
N ILE A 51 11.80 -19.35 -7.21
CA ILE A 51 12.57 -18.12 -7.44
C ILE A 51 13.92 -18.20 -6.73
N ASN A 52 14.97 -17.74 -7.41
CA ASN A 52 16.30 -17.55 -6.82
C ASN A 52 16.41 -16.19 -6.14
N PHE A 53 17.03 -16.15 -4.96
CA PHE A 53 17.37 -14.89 -4.32
C PHE A 53 18.52 -14.20 -5.07
N ALA A 54 18.39 -12.89 -5.28
CA ALA A 54 19.48 -12.11 -5.90
C ALA A 54 20.71 -12.03 -4.98
N VAL A 55 20.49 -11.97 -3.66
CA VAL A 55 21.52 -12.05 -2.64
C VAL A 55 21.15 -13.16 -1.67
N GLY A 56 22.06 -14.12 -1.49
CA GLY A 56 21.79 -15.29 -0.67
C GLY A 56 21.38 -14.93 0.77
N GLY A 57 20.20 -15.42 1.18
CA GLY A 57 19.61 -15.18 2.49
C GLY A 57 19.01 -13.79 2.66
N LEU A 58 18.76 -13.03 1.59
CA LEU A 58 18.17 -11.69 1.65
C LEU A 58 16.98 -11.55 0.69
N GLY A 59 15.89 -11.02 1.22
CA GLY A 59 14.76 -10.50 0.47
C GLY A 59 13.42 -11.07 0.91
N THR A 60 12.36 -10.65 0.25
CA THR A 60 10.99 -11.08 0.53
C THR A 60 10.41 -11.75 -0.70
N ILE A 61 9.75 -12.89 -0.50
CA ILE A 61 9.00 -13.57 -1.55
C ILE A 61 7.52 -13.49 -1.20
N SER A 62 6.71 -13.03 -2.15
CA SER A 62 5.27 -13.28 -2.12
C SER A 62 4.91 -14.43 -3.03
N ALA A 63 3.88 -15.16 -2.64
CA ALA A 63 3.16 -16.06 -3.53
C ALA A 63 1.66 -15.81 -3.42
N LYS A 64 0.98 -15.78 -4.56
CA LYS A 64 -0.46 -15.66 -4.65
C LYS A 64 -1.07 -17.05 -4.76
N ALA A 65 -2.00 -17.36 -3.87
CA ALA A 65 -2.66 -18.66 -3.80
C ALA A 65 -4.17 -18.48 -4.03
N ASP A 66 -4.73 -19.33 -4.90
CA ASP A 66 -6.12 -19.31 -5.32
C ASP A 66 -6.95 -20.17 -4.37
N SER A 67 -7.63 -19.56 -3.38
CA SER A 67 -8.51 -20.24 -2.43
C SER A 67 -7.91 -21.54 -1.82
N PRO A 68 -6.74 -21.49 -1.15
CA PRO A 68 -6.09 -22.69 -0.63
C PRO A 68 -6.98 -23.45 0.36
N GLU A 69 -7.19 -24.75 0.12
CA GLU A 69 -8.10 -25.56 0.95
C GLU A 69 -7.41 -26.10 2.21
N GLU A 70 -6.13 -26.43 2.12
CA GLU A 70 -5.37 -27.09 3.18
C GLU A 70 -4.15 -26.27 3.59
N SER A 71 -3.30 -25.89 2.63
CA SER A 71 -2.02 -25.24 2.95
C SER A 71 -1.38 -24.42 1.82
N VAL A 72 -0.57 -23.45 2.23
CA VAL A 72 0.45 -22.81 1.38
C VAL A 72 1.82 -23.04 2.02
N THR A 73 2.76 -23.56 1.24
CA THR A 73 4.07 -23.98 1.71
C THR A 73 5.19 -23.29 0.96
N PHE A 74 6.10 -22.64 1.68
CA PHE A 74 7.37 -22.12 1.15
C PHE A 74 8.51 -23.03 1.56
N THR A 75 9.16 -23.65 0.58
CA THR A 75 10.37 -24.46 0.79
C THR A 75 11.60 -23.68 0.37
N ILE A 76 12.36 -23.19 1.35
CA ILE A 76 13.54 -22.36 1.12
C ILE A 76 14.81 -23.19 1.22
N ARG A 77 15.53 -23.28 0.11
CA ARG A 77 16.72 -24.13 -0.04
C ARG A 77 18.01 -23.30 0.10
N PRO A 78 19.04 -23.85 0.74
CA PRO A 78 20.33 -23.18 0.83
C PRO A 78 21.13 -23.27 -0.47
N GLU A 79 22.06 -22.34 -0.64
CA GLU A 79 23.05 -22.32 -1.73
C GLU A 79 23.84 -23.64 -1.74
N LYS A 80 24.25 -24.07 -0.55
CA LYS A 80 24.95 -25.33 -0.34
C LYS A 80 24.01 -26.39 0.20
N ARG A 81 23.18 -26.97 -0.68
CA ARG A 81 22.14 -27.99 -0.38
C ARG A 81 22.63 -29.19 0.45
N LYS A 82 23.92 -29.52 0.39
CA LYS A 82 24.53 -30.65 1.14
C LYS A 82 25.16 -30.24 2.48
N GLU A 83 25.35 -28.94 2.72
CA GLU A 83 26.06 -28.43 3.90
C GLU A 83 25.14 -27.69 4.87
N GLN A 84 23.98 -27.23 4.41
CA GLN A 84 23.11 -26.32 5.14
C GLN A 84 21.67 -26.87 5.20
N PRO A 85 20.89 -26.48 6.23
CA PRO A 85 19.51 -26.93 6.37
C PRO A 85 18.58 -26.28 5.35
N THR A 86 17.54 -27.01 4.95
CA THR A 86 16.39 -26.48 4.21
C THR A 86 15.35 -25.95 5.20
N LEU A 87 14.74 -24.81 4.91
CA LEU A 87 13.63 -24.28 5.69
C LEU A 87 12.30 -24.59 5.00
N LYS A 88 11.26 -24.84 5.78
CA LYS A 88 9.88 -24.99 5.30
C LYS A 88 8.98 -24.13 6.17
N LEU A 89 8.31 -23.15 5.56
CA LEU A 89 7.17 -22.46 6.16
C LEU A 89 5.90 -23.11 5.64
N GLU A 90 5.03 -23.54 6.54
CA GLU A 90 3.74 -24.17 6.22
C GLU A 90 2.63 -23.34 6.86
N ILE A 91 1.70 -22.87 6.04
CA ILE A 91 0.59 -22.01 6.43
C ILE A 91 -0.70 -22.79 6.24
N THR A 92 -1.53 -22.85 7.27
CA THR A 92 -2.82 -23.56 7.28
C THR A 92 -3.89 -22.66 7.90
N LYS A 93 -5.15 -23.12 7.89
CA LYS A 93 -6.28 -22.41 8.54
C LYS A 93 -6.11 -22.22 10.05
N ASN A 94 -5.33 -23.09 10.70
CA ASN A 94 -5.23 -23.16 12.16
C ASN A 94 -3.83 -22.87 12.68
N ASP A 95 -2.82 -22.94 11.81
CA ASP A 95 -1.42 -22.87 12.21
C ASP A 95 -0.52 -22.28 11.11
N CYS A 96 0.58 -21.66 11.51
CA CYS A 96 1.65 -21.17 10.65
C CYS A 96 2.99 -21.59 11.28
N VAL A 97 3.70 -22.52 10.66
CA VAL A 97 4.87 -23.18 11.25
C VAL A 97 6.09 -23.02 10.34
N LEU A 98 7.13 -22.36 10.84
CA LEU A 98 8.45 -22.43 10.23
C LEU A 98 9.26 -23.56 10.87
N SER A 99 9.82 -24.41 10.01
CA SER A 99 10.59 -25.58 10.39
C SER A 99 11.89 -25.67 9.60
N LYS A 100 12.86 -26.44 10.11
CA LYS A 100 14.13 -26.72 9.43
C LYS A 100 14.34 -28.22 9.30
N LYS A 101 14.94 -28.63 8.18
CA LYS A 101 15.48 -29.98 7.98
C LYS A 101 16.99 -29.88 7.83
N ASN A 102 17.73 -30.41 8.80
CA ASN A 102 19.18 -30.53 8.71
C ASN A 102 19.57 -31.55 7.63
N LYS A 103 20.80 -31.45 7.11
CA LYS A 103 21.29 -32.31 6.01
C LYS A 103 21.14 -33.82 6.25
N ASP A 104 21.28 -34.28 7.49
CA ASP A 104 21.24 -35.69 7.88
C ASP A 104 19.92 -36.06 8.59
N ALA A 105 18.93 -35.18 8.57
CA ALA A 105 17.66 -35.39 9.26
C ALA A 105 16.57 -35.82 8.26
N ASP A 106 15.84 -36.87 8.62
CA ASP A 106 14.70 -37.36 7.82
C ASP A 106 13.44 -36.49 7.97
N LYS A 107 13.41 -35.63 8.99
CA LYS A 107 12.22 -34.87 9.38
C LYS A 107 12.53 -33.39 9.58
N PHE A 108 11.54 -32.56 9.25
CA PHE A 108 11.51 -31.15 9.63
C PHE A 108 11.26 -31.02 11.13
N VAL A 109 11.97 -30.10 11.77
CA VAL A 109 11.82 -29.73 13.18
C VAL A 109 11.38 -28.28 13.25
N ALA A 110 10.26 -28.01 13.90
CA ALA A 110 9.73 -26.67 14.08
C ALA A 110 10.69 -25.80 14.91
N TYR A 111 10.81 -24.54 14.52
CA TYR A 111 11.47 -23.54 15.37
C TYR A 111 10.57 -23.19 16.56
N LYS A 112 11.18 -22.72 17.64
CA LYS A 112 10.42 -22.23 18.79
C LYS A 112 9.86 -20.86 18.47
N GLU A 113 8.61 -20.62 18.84
CA GLU A 113 8.02 -19.29 18.73
C GLU A 113 8.49 -18.41 19.89
N LYS A 114 8.84 -17.16 19.57
CA LYS A 114 9.07 -16.10 20.55
C LYS A 114 8.09 -14.97 20.29
N LEU A 115 7.26 -14.68 21.29
CA LEU A 115 6.13 -13.75 21.16
C LEU A 115 6.56 -12.29 21.19
N THR A 116 7.58 -11.93 21.99
CA THR A 116 8.06 -10.55 22.17
C THR A 116 9.57 -10.51 22.36
N PHE A 117 10.21 -9.42 21.95
CA PHE A 117 11.55 -9.05 22.40
C PHE A 117 11.42 -7.94 23.44
N GLU A 118 12.10 -8.07 24.57
CA GLU A 118 12.18 -6.98 25.55
C GLU A 118 13.13 -5.89 25.04
N PRO A 119 12.84 -4.60 25.29
CA PRO A 119 13.76 -3.52 24.96
C PRO A 119 15.17 -3.78 25.53
N GLY A 120 16.19 -3.72 24.68
CA GLY A 120 17.58 -4.01 25.05
C GLY A 120 18.00 -5.48 24.93
N GLU A 121 17.12 -6.40 24.53
CA GLU A 121 17.55 -7.77 24.22
C GLU A 121 18.47 -7.82 22.99
N GLU A 122 19.61 -8.51 23.15
CA GLU A 122 20.54 -8.76 22.06
C GLU A 122 19.94 -9.76 21.06
N ARG A 123 19.39 -9.25 19.96
CA ARG A 123 18.73 -10.05 18.90
C ARG A 123 19.63 -11.15 18.30
N ASN A 124 20.95 -10.95 18.29
CA ASN A 124 21.93 -11.91 17.78
C ASN A 124 21.97 -13.24 18.56
N LYS A 125 21.37 -13.31 19.76
CA LYS A 125 21.26 -14.54 20.57
C LYS A 125 20.08 -15.43 20.17
N PHE A 126 19.17 -14.94 19.32
CA PHE A 126 17.90 -15.60 19.00
C PHE A 126 17.86 -16.06 17.54
N TYR A 127 18.77 -16.97 17.18
CA TYR A 127 18.93 -17.50 15.81
C TYR A 127 18.09 -18.76 15.53
N ASP A 128 17.34 -19.26 16.50
CA ASP A 128 16.52 -20.47 16.41
C ASP A 128 15.07 -20.23 16.89
N VAL A 129 14.58 -19.01 16.74
CA VAL A 129 13.20 -18.65 17.04
C VAL A 129 12.50 -18.02 15.84
N VAL A 130 11.18 -18.13 15.84
CA VAL A 130 10.28 -17.48 14.88
C VAL A 130 9.47 -16.43 15.62
N MET A 131 9.25 -15.30 14.98
CA MET A 131 8.44 -14.22 15.50
C MET A 131 7.29 -13.91 14.54
N PHE A 132 6.13 -13.62 15.11
CA PHE A 132 4.98 -13.07 14.40
C PHE A 132 4.72 -11.64 14.92
N PRO A 133 5.25 -10.58 14.28
CA PRO A 133 5.16 -9.21 14.80
C PRO A 133 3.72 -8.72 15.07
N LYS A 134 2.73 -9.21 14.32
CA LYS A 134 1.30 -8.89 14.46
C LYS A 134 0.49 -10.04 15.12
N GLY A 135 1.18 -11.01 15.73
CA GLY A 135 0.58 -12.24 16.25
C GLY A 135 0.43 -13.33 15.19
N LYS A 136 0.36 -14.59 15.63
CA LYS A 136 0.34 -15.77 14.74
C LYS A 136 -0.94 -15.87 13.90
N ALA A 137 -2.07 -15.40 14.44
CA ALA A 137 -3.36 -15.43 13.76
C ALA A 137 -3.35 -14.66 12.43
N SER A 138 -2.56 -13.59 12.32
CA SER A 138 -2.42 -12.79 11.09
C SER A 138 -1.63 -13.48 9.97
N ALA A 139 -1.15 -14.70 10.21
CA ALA A 139 -0.32 -15.46 9.27
C ALA A 139 -0.98 -16.78 8.86
N LEU A 140 -2.24 -17.00 9.24
CA LEU A 140 -3.02 -18.18 8.88
C LEU A 140 -3.61 -18.01 7.48
N LEU A 141 -4.10 -19.10 6.89
CA LEU A 141 -4.81 -19.01 5.61
C LEU A 141 -6.05 -18.13 5.74
N ASP A 142 -6.20 -17.16 4.84
CA ASP A 142 -7.45 -16.43 4.68
C ASP A 142 -8.37 -17.23 3.75
N THR A 143 -9.38 -17.86 4.36
CA THR A 143 -10.37 -18.67 3.62
C THR A 143 -11.58 -17.87 3.17
N LEU A 144 -11.61 -16.57 3.49
CA LEU A 144 -12.72 -15.68 3.14
C LEU A 144 -12.48 -15.00 1.79
N THR A 145 -11.28 -15.10 1.24
CA THR A 145 -10.87 -14.49 -0.03
C THR A 145 -10.73 -15.55 -1.11
N GLU A 146 -11.20 -15.27 -2.32
CA GLU A 146 -11.00 -16.16 -3.47
C GLU A 146 -9.51 -16.28 -3.84
N LYS A 147 -8.71 -15.26 -3.52
CA LYS A 147 -7.27 -15.24 -3.81
C LYS A 147 -6.55 -14.47 -2.70
N ALA A 148 -5.57 -15.11 -2.07
CA ALA A 148 -4.76 -14.51 -1.02
C ALA A 148 -3.28 -14.51 -1.41
N THR A 149 -2.59 -13.41 -1.18
CA THR A 149 -1.12 -13.40 -1.26
C THR A 149 -0.57 -14.05 0.03
N TYR A 150 0.69 -14.47 0.08
CA TYR A 150 1.40 -14.90 1.30
C TYR A 150 2.85 -14.47 1.17
N TRP A 151 3.46 -13.96 2.25
CA TRP A 151 4.82 -13.41 2.20
C TRP A 151 5.76 -14.14 3.14
N ILE A 152 6.98 -14.42 2.70
CA ILE A 152 8.09 -14.80 3.56
C ILE A 152 9.26 -13.85 3.36
N SER A 153 9.71 -13.24 4.47
CA SER A 153 10.85 -12.33 4.48
C SER A 153 12.04 -13.02 5.13
N VAL A 154 13.15 -13.05 4.41
CA VAL A 154 14.41 -13.65 4.84
C VAL A 154 15.45 -12.54 4.96
N ASP A 155 15.94 -12.31 6.18
CA ASP A 155 16.99 -11.34 6.44
C ASP A 155 18.35 -12.04 6.66
N ARG A 156 19.36 -11.56 5.94
CA ARG A 156 20.74 -12.03 6.00
C ARG A 156 21.37 -11.78 7.37
N SER A 157 20.92 -10.75 8.08
CA SER A 157 21.47 -10.37 9.38
C SER A 157 21.23 -11.43 10.47
N ASN A 158 20.19 -12.25 10.32
CA ASN A 158 19.80 -13.27 11.29
C ASN A 158 20.19 -14.70 10.88
N ALA A 159 20.53 -14.93 9.61
CA ALA A 159 20.85 -16.25 9.10
C ALA A 159 22.37 -16.46 8.97
N ARG A 160 22.94 -17.33 9.82
CA ARG A 160 24.23 -18.01 9.53
C ARG A 160 24.14 -18.93 8.29
N ILE A 161 22.96 -19.03 7.69
CA ILE A 161 22.60 -19.92 6.58
C ILE A 161 22.36 -19.06 5.34
N ARG A 162 23.06 -19.38 4.23
CA ARG A 162 22.87 -18.69 2.96
C ARG A 162 21.81 -19.41 2.14
N LEU A 163 20.60 -18.85 2.16
CA LEU A 163 19.47 -19.35 1.40
C LEU A 163 19.60 -18.88 -0.07
N ALA A 164 19.28 -19.73 -1.05
CA ALA A 164 19.51 -19.45 -2.46
C ALA A 164 18.24 -19.47 -3.31
N SER A 165 17.27 -20.31 -2.98
CA SER A 165 16.04 -20.42 -3.76
C SER A 165 14.85 -20.77 -2.87
N THR A 166 13.66 -20.47 -3.36
CA THR A 166 12.40 -20.84 -2.72
C THR A 166 11.46 -21.44 -3.73
N GLU A 167 10.87 -22.57 -3.39
CA GLU A 167 9.76 -23.21 -4.10
C GLU A 167 8.49 -22.94 -3.30
N VAL A 168 7.37 -22.69 -4.00
CA VAL A 168 6.08 -22.44 -3.35
C VAL A 168 5.04 -23.39 -3.88
N GLU A 169 4.32 -24.04 -2.96
CA GLU A 169 3.28 -25.01 -3.25
C GLU A 169 1.99 -24.60 -2.54
N GLN A 170 0.87 -24.78 -3.22
CA GLN A 170 -0.49 -24.72 -2.68
C GLN A 170 -1.08 -26.13 -2.71
N ASP A 171 -1.57 -26.61 -1.57
CA ASP A 171 -2.23 -27.92 -1.45
C ASP A 171 -1.41 -29.07 -2.10
N GLY A 172 -0.08 -29.00 -1.94
CA GLY A 172 0.88 -29.96 -2.50
C GLY A 172 1.18 -29.80 -4.00
N SER A 173 0.63 -28.79 -4.66
CA SER A 173 0.85 -28.48 -6.08
C SER A 173 1.67 -27.19 -6.23
N PRO A 174 2.65 -27.11 -7.14
CA PRO A 174 3.42 -25.88 -7.34
C PRO A 174 2.56 -24.70 -7.79
N ILE A 175 2.77 -23.52 -7.20
CA ILE A 175 2.16 -22.26 -7.64
C ILE A 175 2.91 -21.76 -8.88
N SER A 176 2.20 -21.16 -9.85
CA SER A 176 2.80 -20.59 -11.06
C SER A 176 3.89 -19.57 -10.72
N ASN A 177 4.99 -19.55 -11.48
CA ASN A 177 6.03 -18.50 -11.33
C ASN A 177 5.48 -17.09 -11.53
N GLU A 178 4.42 -16.95 -12.32
CA GLU A 178 3.77 -15.66 -12.55
C GLU A 178 3.10 -15.12 -11.29
N ASP A 179 2.66 -15.99 -10.38
CA ASP A 179 2.03 -15.68 -9.08
C ASP A 179 3.05 -15.58 -7.93
N ILE A 180 4.35 -15.62 -8.23
CA ILE A 180 5.41 -15.43 -7.23
C ILE A 180 6.19 -14.14 -7.55
N LYS A 181 6.32 -13.21 -6.59
CA LYS A 181 7.23 -12.05 -6.73
C LYS A 181 8.37 -12.15 -5.72
N TYR A 182 9.50 -11.54 -6.11
CA TYR A 182 10.64 -11.36 -5.23
C TYR A 182 10.98 -9.87 -5.08
N LYS A 183 11.14 -9.45 -3.83
CA LYS A 183 11.68 -8.14 -3.44
C LYS A 183 13.10 -8.33 -2.89
N PRO A 184 14.11 -7.61 -3.40
CA PRO A 184 15.50 -7.76 -2.94
C PRO A 184 15.70 -7.44 -1.45
N GLN A 185 14.88 -6.56 -0.89
CA GLN A 185 14.99 -6.14 0.51
C GLN A 185 14.00 -6.92 1.39
N PRO A 186 14.41 -7.33 2.60
CA PRO A 186 13.52 -7.97 3.54
C PRO A 186 12.57 -6.93 4.14
N VAL A 187 11.26 -7.17 4.04
CA VAL A 187 10.25 -6.44 4.80
C VAL A 187 10.22 -7.02 6.21
N THR A 188 10.71 -6.26 7.18
CA THR A 188 10.76 -6.67 8.61
C THR A 188 9.87 -5.81 9.50
N VAL A 189 9.60 -4.58 9.06
CA VAL A 189 8.70 -3.60 9.67
C VAL A 189 8.01 -2.82 8.57
N ASP A 190 6.79 -2.34 8.84
CA ASP A 190 6.11 -1.41 7.95
C ASP A 190 6.81 -0.04 8.03
N LEU A 191 7.03 0.61 6.87
CA LEU A 191 7.49 1.99 6.86
C LEU A 191 6.44 2.89 7.52
N PRO A 192 6.80 3.90 8.33
CA PRO A 192 5.82 4.72 9.04
C PRO A 192 4.88 5.46 8.08
N PRO A 193 3.58 5.63 8.42
CA PRO A 193 2.64 6.32 7.55
C PRO A 193 2.87 7.84 7.53
N VAL A 194 3.51 8.38 8.58
CA VAL A 194 3.74 9.82 8.72
C VAL A 194 5.08 10.23 8.11
N VAL A 195 5.03 11.24 7.25
CA VAL A 195 6.21 11.88 6.65
C VAL A 195 6.44 13.23 7.32
N ILE A 196 7.65 13.46 7.81
CA ILE A 196 8.08 14.73 8.41
C ILE A 196 9.27 15.34 7.65
N PRO A 197 9.45 16.67 7.71
CA PRO A 197 10.66 17.31 7.23
C PRO A 197 11.91 16.78 7.92
N GLU A 198 13.05 16.78 7.23
CA GLU A 198 14.34 16.34 7.80
C GLU A 198 14.71 17.13 9.06
N SER A 199 14.35 18.41 9.12
CA SER A 199 14.59 19.28 10.28
C SER A 199 13.79 18.90 11.53
N GLU A 200 12.75 18.07 11.41
CA GLU A 200 11.95 17.56 12.54
C GLU A 200 12.40 16.17 12.99
N MET A 201 13.32 15.52 12.27
CA MET A 201 13.76 14.16 12.58
C MET A 201 14.65 14.14 13.84
N THR A 202 14.33 13.26 14.79
CA THR A 202 15.12 13.05 16.02
C THR A 202 15.58 11.60 16.15
N LEU A 203 16.54 11.33 17.04
CA LEU A 203 17.00 9.96 17.31
C LEU A 203 15.88 9.08 17.87
N GLU A 204 15.00 9.63 18.70
CA GLU A 204 13.86 8.91 19.26
C GLU A 204 12.83 8.53 18.18
N ILE A 205 12.63 9.38 17.18
CA ILE A 205 11.76 9.08 16.03
C ILE A 205 12.37 7.94 15.20
N LEU A 206 13.68 7.96 14.96
CA LEU A 206 14.39 6.90 14.25
C LEU A 206 14.37 5.57 15.01
N GLU A 207 14.59 5.61 16.33
CA GLU A 207 14.56 4.42 17.18
C GLU A 207 13.17 3.78 17.20
N LYS A 208 12.12 4.59 17.33
CA LYS A 208 10.74 4.11 17.45
C LYS A 208 10.05 3.90 16.11
N MET A 209 10.65 4.35 15.01
CA MET A 209 10.06 4.34 13.67
C MET A 209 8.63 4.92 13.67
N THR A 210 8.43 6.06 14.33
CA THR A 210 7.09 6.70 14.42
C THR A 210 6.80 7.62 13.24
N ALA A 211 7.83 8.05 12.52
CA ALA A 211 7.73 8.84 11.30
C ALA A 211 8.97 8.62 10.43
N MET A 212 8.90 9.03 9.17
CA MET A 212 10.03 8.97 8.24
C MET A 212 10.17 10.28 7.45
N THR A 213 11.29 10.45 6.76
CA THR A 213 11.47 11.55 5.79
C THR A 213 11.09 11.09 4.39
N PHE A 214 10.94 12.06 3.48
CA PHE A 214 10.60 11.79 2.09
C PHE A 214 11.60 10.85 1.40
N ALA A 215 12.87 10.80 1.85
CA ALA A 215 13.90 9.94 1.26
C ALA A 215 13.56 8.43 1.33
N ASN A 216 12.67 8.03 2.23
CA ASN A 216 12.22 6.65 2.37
C ASN A 216 10.91 6.35 1.61
N LEU A 217 10.30 7.35 0.96
CA LEU A 217 9.10 7.15 0.16
C LEU A 217 9.39 6.39 -1.13
N PRO A 218 8.39 5.71 -1.72
CA PRO A 218 8.44 5.28 -3.11
C PRO A 218 8.77 6.45 -4.06
N LYS A 219 9.37 6.16 -5.21
CA LYS A 219 9.86 7.20 -6.14
C LYS A 219 8.77 8.15 -6.60
N ALA A 220 7.58 7.67 -6.97
CA ALA A 220 6.48 8.54 -7.35
C ALA A 220 6.03 9.43 -6.18
N CYS A 221 5.91 8.87 -4.98
CA CYS A 221 5.62 9.64 -3.77
C CYS A 221 6.69 10.71 -3.48
N GLN A 222 7.97 10.48 -3.75
CA GLN A 222 9.01 11.50 -3.59
C GLN A 222 8.78 12.71 -4.49
N LYS A 223 8.45 12.47 -5.78
CA LYS A 223 8.12 13.54 -6.75
C LYS A 223 6.89 14.33 -6.30
N LEU A 224 5.83 13.61 -5.91
CA LEU A 224 4.60 14.20 -5.39
C LEU A 224 4.85 15.06 -4.15
N TYR A 225 5.60 14.53 -3.18
CA TYR A 225 5.96 15.23 -1.95
C TYR A 225 6.68 16.55 -2.25
N HIS A 226 7.67 16.56 -3.13
CA HIS A 226 8.41 17.77 -3.49
C HIS A 226 7.55 18.87 -4.12
N ASN A 227 6.52 18.50 -4.88
CA ASN A 227 5.61 19.47 -5.49
C ASN A 227 4.70 20.15 -4.46
N ILE A 228 4.37 19.47 -3.38
CA ILE A 228 3.40 19.96 -2.39
C ILE A 228 4.02 20.37 -1.05
N SER A 229 5.32 20.11 -0.80
CA SER A 229 5.97 20.38 0.49
C SER A 229 6.40 21.84 0.69
N GLY A 230 6.21 22.71 -0.32
CA GLY A 230 6.57 24.12 -0.24
C GLY A 230 5.85 24.85 0.90
N ALA A 231 6.55 25.76 1.59
CA ALA A 231 6.00 26.51 2.73
C ALA A 231 4.81 27.42 2.36
N LYS A 232 4.68 27.80 1.07
CA LYS A 232 3.57 28.60 0.56
C LYS A 232 2.37 27.79 0.07
N ILE A 233 2.49 26.46 0.04
CA ILE A 233 1.35 25.57 -0.24
C ILE A 233 0.51 25.50 1.05
N THR A 234 -0.48 26.38 1.15
CA THR A 234 -1.36 26.53 2.32
C THR A 234 -2.80 26.75 1.86
N ALA A 235 -3.76 26.55 2.76
CA ALA A 235 -5.16 26.91 2.51
C ALA A 235 -5.44 28.42 2.63
N ARG A 236 -4.41 29.26 2.84
CA ARG A 236 -4.52 30.70 3.11
C ARG A 236 -3.78 31.52 2.04
N PRO A 237 -4.32 31.65 0.82
CA PRO A 237 -3.67 32.44 -0.23
C PRO A 237 -3.61 33.93 0.14
N ASP A 238 -2.56 34.63 -0.30
CA ASP A 238 -2.36 36.07 -0.01
C ASP A 238 -3.56 36.94 -0.41
N SER A 239 -4.24 36.57 -1.50
CA SER A 239 -5.42 37.28 -2.01
C SER A 239 -6.70 37.05 -1.19
N PHE A 240 -6.74 35.96 -0.39
CA PHE A 240 -7.86 35.64 0.48
C PHE A 240 -7.41 34.81 1.70
N PRO A 241 -6.73 35.42 2.69
CA PRO A 241 -6.16 34.67 3.82
C PRO A 241 -7.21 33.99 4.73
N LYS A 242 -8.46 34.43 4.64
CA LYS A 242 -9.63 33.89 5.37
C LYS A 242 -10.36 32.77 4.63
N LEU A 243 -9.76 32.21 3.59
CA LEU A 243 -10.36 31.13 2.81
C LEU A 243 -10.80 29.94 3.68
N PRO A 244 -10.01 29.40 4.65
CA PRO A 244 -10.46 28.26 5.44
C PRO A 244 -11.70 28.55 6.29
N GLU A 245 -11.76 29.73 6.92
CA GLU A 245 -12.93 30.16 7.69
C GLU A 245 -14.15 30.36 6.80
N ALA A 246 -13.96 30.91 5.60
CA ALA A 246 -15.04 31.08 4.63
C ALA A 246 -15.57 29.75 4.10
N ILE A 247 -14.69 28.76 3.92
CA ILE A 247 -15.08 27.40 3.56
C ILE A 247 -15.88 26.77 4.68
N ASP A 248 -15.42 26.84 5.94
CA ASP A 248 -16.15 26.32 7.10
C ASP A 248 -17.57 26.89 7.18
N GLU A 249 -17.69 28.21 7.03
CA GLU A 249 -18.98 28.89 7.00
C GLU A 249 -19.85 28.46 5.80
N SER A 250 -19.27 28.35 4.60
CA SER A 250 -19.98 27.93 3.40
C SER A 250 -20.47 26.48 3.50
N CYS A 251 -19.72 25.59 4.15
CA CYS A 251 -20.11 24.19 4.36
C CYS A 251 -21.29 24.03 5.34
N ARG A 252 -21.42 24.94 6.33
CA ARG A 252 -22.49 24.86 7.35
C ARG A 252 -23.85 25.38 6.88
N ASP A 253 -23.88 26.14 5.80
CA ASP A 253 -25.12 26.72 5.27
C ASP A 253 -25.45 26.10 3.91
N GLU A 254 -26.51 25.29 3.87
CA GLU A 254 -27.01 24.66 2.65
C GLU A 254 -27.36 25.63 1.51
N LYS A 255 -27.49 26.93 1.80
CA LYS A 255 -27.76 27.97 0.80
C LYS A 255 -26.48 28.59 0.22
N LYS A 256 -25.33 28.32 0.81
CA LYS A 256 -24.01 28.75 0.33
C LYS A 256 -23.40 27.69 -0.58
N TYR A 257 -22.36 28.08 -1.31
CA TYR A 257 -21.82 27.31 -2.42
C TYR A 257 -21.39 25.90 -2.00
N CYS A 258 -20.63 25.77 -0.92
CA CYS A 258 -20.18 24.46 -0.44
C CYS A 258 -21.34 23.63 0.11
N GLY A 259 -22.18 24.21 0.98
CA GLY A 259 -23.34 23.52 1.55
C GLY A 259 -24.36 23.07 0.51
N ALA A 260 -24.56 23.85 -0.56
CA ALA A 260 -25.45 23.50 -1.66
C ALA A 260 -24.94 22.28 -2.46
N ILE A 261 -23.61 22.18 -2.68
CA ILE A 261 -23.00 21.01 -3.32
C ILE A 261 -23.14 19.78 -2.39
N LEU A 262 -22.81 19.93 -1.11
CA LEU A 262 -22.88 18.84 -0.13
C LEU A 262 -24.30 18.28 0.00
N LYS A 263 -25.32 19.15 0.03
CA LYS A 263 -26.72 18.77 0.16
C LYS A 263 -27.21 17.77 -0.89
N VAL A 264 -26.73 17.89 -2.12
CA VAL A 264 -27.16 17.03 -3.23
C VAL A 264 -26.20 15.85 -3.45
N LYS A 265 -25.08 15.80 -2.71
CA LYS A 265 -24.07 14.77 -2.87
C LYS A 265 -24.51 13.48 -2.20
N ASN A 266 -24.54 12.40 -2.99
CA ASN A 266 -24.99 11.08 -2.53
C ASN A 266 -24.18 9.94 -3.15
N THR A 267 -22.92 10.21 -3.50
CA THR A 267 -22.03 9.28 -4.22
C THR A 267 -21.94 7.92 -3.52
N PHE A 268 -21.81 7.93 -2.20
CA PHE A 268 -21.58 6.72 -1.39
C PHE A 268 -22.81 6.29 -0.57
N LYS A 269 -23.98 6.92 -0.80
CA LYS A 269 -25.26 6.58 -0.15
C LYS A 269 -25.31 6.73 1.38
N ASP A 270 -24.26 7.28 1.99
CA ASP A 270 -24.22 7.75 3.38
C ASP A 270 -24.01 9.28 3.37
N PRO A 271 -24.84 10.06 4.07
CA PRO A 271 -24.74 11.52 4.08
C PRO A 271 -23.42 12.04 4.69
N THR A 272 -22.78 11.26 5.57
CA THR A 272 -21.48 11.57 6.18
C THR A 272 -20.31 11.10 5.33
N GLU A 273 -20.52 10.15 4.41
CA GLU A 273 -19.55 9.79 3.38
C GLU A 273 -19.61 10.79 2.22
N THR A 274 -19.41 12.06 2.52
CA THR A 274 -19.42 13.13 1.51
C THR A 274 -18.32 14.14 1.81
N TYR A 275 -17.60 14.59 0.80
CA TYR A 275 -16.59 15.63 0.91
C TYR A 275 -16.47 16.33 -0.44
N LEU A 276 -15.91 17.53 -0.49
CA LEU A 276 -15.73 18.24 -1.76
C LEU A 276 -14.36 17.91 -2.36
N ARG A 277 -14.29 17.70 -3.66
CA ARG A 277 -13.08 17.47 -4.47
C ARG A 277 -12.87 18.68 -5.38
N ILE A 278 -11.92 19.54 -5.03
CA ILE A 278 -11.60 20.76 -5.77
C ILE A 278 -10.32 20.54 -6.55
N THR A 279 -10.41 20.51 -7.87
CA THR A 279 -9.26 20.26 -8.74
C THR A 279 -8.30 21.44 -8.77
N VAL A 280 -7.00 21.15 -8.66
CA VAL A 280 -5.93 22.14 -8.79
C VAL A 280 -5.09 21.82 -10.04
N GLY A 281 -5.23 22.65 -11.09
CA GLY A 281 -4.51 22.44 -12.36
C GLY A 281 -5.23 21.50 -13.34
N ASP A 282 -4.50 21.07 -14.36
CA ASP A 282 -5.04 20.27 -15.47
C ASP A 282 -4.84 18.77 -15.26
N ASN A 283 -5.66 17.95 -15.91
CA ASN A 283 -5.47 16.50 -15.96
C ASN A 283 -4.26 16.17 -16.85
N LEU A 284 -3.23 15.55 -16.28
CA LEU A 284 -2.02 15.13 -16.99
C LEU A 284 -2.08 13.67 -17.46
N ALA A 285 -3.16 12.94 -17.13
CA ALA A 285 -3.38 11.53 -17.44
C ALA A 285 -2.27 10.59 -16.89
N ASP A 286 -1.56 11.01 -15.85
CA ASP A 286 -0.53 10.24 -15.14
C ASP A 286 -0.97 9.83 -13.74
N SER A 287 -2.27 9.88 -13.45
CA SER A 287 -2.87 9.54 -12.15
C SER A 287 -4.34 9.12 -12.28
N PRO A 288 -4.94 8.47 -11.28
CA PRO A 288 -6.40 8.32 -11.20
C PRO A 288 -7.10 9.68 -11.11
N GLY A 289 -7.65 10.14 -12.24
CA GLY A 289 -8.22 11.48 -12.36
C GLY A 289 -7.14 12.57 -12.40
N ILE A 290 -7.40 13.70 -11.74
CA ILE A 290 -6.54 14.89 -11.84
C ILE A 290 -5.46 14.84 -10.74
N PRO A 291 -4.17 15.08 -11.06
CA PRO A 291 -3.07 14.80 -10.14
C PRO A 291 -3.10 15.56 -8.82
N TYR A 292 -3.75 16.72 -8.74
CA TYR A 292 -3.88 17.49 -7.51
C TYR A 292 -5.34 17.80 -7.21
N VAL A 293 -5.78 17.38 -6.03
CA VAL A 293 -7.15 17.61 -5.54
C VAL A 293 -7.08 18.17 -4.13
N MET A 294 -7.61 19.37 -3.96
CA MET A 294 -7.89 19.91 -2.64
C MET A 294 -9.22 19.32 -2.17
N GLU A 295 -9.17 18.48 -1.15
CA GLU A 295 -10.35 17.89 -0.55
C GLU A 295 -10.76 18.64 0.71
N ILE A 296 -12.07 18.91 0.80
CA ILE A 296 -12.67 19.67 1.89
C ILE A 296 -13.61 18.73 2.62
N TRP A 297 -13.30 18.48 3.89
CA TRP A 297 -13.98 17.54 4.77
C TRP A 297 -14.83 18.33 5.77
N PRO A 298 -16.15 18.40 5.61
CA PRO A 298 -17.01 19.01 6.62
C PRO A 298 -16.89 18.29 7.98
N PRO A 299 -17.32 18.93 9.08
CA PRO A 299 -17.31 18.30 10.40
C PRO A 299 -18.01 16.94 10.40
N LYS A 300 -17.36 15.90 10.91
CA LYS A 300 -17.87 14.50 10.99
C LYS A 300 -18.03 13.78 9.66
N HIS A 301 -17.51 14.33 8.57
CA HIS A 301 -17.54 13.68 7.28
C HIS A 301 -16.31 12.80 7.07
N LYS A 302 -16.46 11.76 6.25
CA LYS A 302 -15.42 10.77 5.97
C LYS A 302 -15.46 10.28 4.52
N SER A 303 -14.44 9.52 4.12
CA SER A 303 -14.51 8.68 2.93
C SER A 303 -15.11 7.31 3.28
N PRO A 304 -15.60 6.52 2.32
CA PRO A 304 -15.70 5.07 2.54
C PRO A 304 -14.31 4.45 2.75
N ILE A 305 -14.28 3.17 3.14
CA ILE A 305 -13.05 2.36 3.05
C ILE A 305 -12.79 2.12 1.56
N HIS A 306 -11.62 2.55 1.06
CA HIS A 306 -11.32 2.52 -0.36
C HIS A 306 -9.84 2.30 -0.66
N GLN A 307 -9.53 1.95 -1.92
CA GLN A 307 -8.19 1.74 -2.46
C GLN A 307 -8.00 2.47 -3.80
N HIS A 308 -6.73 2.63 -4.21
CA HIS A 308 -6.30 3.48 -5.34
C HIS A 308 -5.58 2.71 -6.45
N GLU A 309 -5.84 1.39 -6.60
CA GLU A 309 -5.33 0.52 -7.68
C GLU A 309 -3.86 0.76 -8.04
N ASP A 310 -2.97 0.47 -7.09
CA ASP A 310 -1.51 0.60 -7.21
C ASP A 310 -0.94 2.03 -7.36
N ALA A 311 -1.78 3.05 -7.57
CA ALA A 311 -1.32 4.42 -7.67
C ALA A 311 -0.62 4.86 -6.38
N SER A 312 0.43 5.67 -6.53
CA SER A 312 1.12 6.33 -5.43
C SER A 312 0.42 7.64 -5.08
N ALA A 313 0.30 7.96 -3.80
CA ALA A 313 -0.24 9.25 -3.36
C ALA A 313 0.49 9.84 -2.17
N VAL A 314 0.38 11.17 -2.05
CA VAL A 314 0.77 11.94 -0.87
C VAL A 314 -0.40 12.82 -0.47
N ILE A 315 -0.69 12.85 0.82
CA ILE A 315 -1.78 13.62 1.40
C ILE A 315 -1.19 14.58 2.42
N ARG A 316 -1.33 15.89 2.18
CA ARG A 316 -0.89 16.95 3.10
C ARG A 316 -2.10 17.64 3.71
N VAL A 317 -2.15 17.77 5.02
CA VAL A 317 -3.17 18.58 5.70
C VAL A 317 -2.83 20.05 5.54
N LEU A 318 -3.73 20.82 4.92
CA LEU A 318 -3.57 22.26 4.70
C LEU A 318 -4.28 23.11 5.76
N TYR A 319 -5.29 22.56 6.43
CA TYR A 319 -6.02 23.21 7.53
C TYR A 319 -6.78 22.18 8.36
N GLY A 320 -6.83 22.37 9.68
CA GLY A 320 -7.55 21.50 10.60
C GLY A 320 -6.83 20.18 10.86
N GLN A 321 -7.60 19.11 11.07
CA GLN A 321 -7.10 17.79 11.40
C GLN A 321 -7.95 16.71 10.73
N ILE A 322 -7.30 15.64 10.28
CA ILE A 322 -7.95 14.44 9.71
C ILE A 322 -7.43 13.19 10.42
N GLN A 323 -8.33 12.27 10.74
CA GLN A 323 -7.97 10.92 11.18
C GLN A 323 -7.81 10.01 9.96
N VAL A 324 -6.74 9.22 9.93
CA VAL A 324 -6.47 8.21 8.91
C VAL A 324 -6.47 6.83 9.55
N SER A 325 -7.27 5.93 8.99
CA SER A 325 -7.39 4.53 9.39
C SER A 325 -7.04 3.63 8.21
N TRP A 326 -6.30 2.55 8.44
CA TRP A 326 -5.92 1.59 7.39
C TRP A 326 -6.62 0.26 7.58
N PHE A 327 -6.96 -0.37 6.47
CA PHE A 327 -7.67 -1.64 6.49
C PHE A 327 -6.97 -2.67 5.63
N ASP A 328 -7.30 -3.92 5.91
CA ASP A 328 -6.72 -5.06 5.23
C ASP A 328 -7.06 -5.08 3.74
N LYS A 329 -8.34 -5.00 3.37
CA LYS A 329 -8.79 -5.18 1.98
C LYS A 329 -10.09 -4.46 1.67
N VAL A 330 -10.36 -4.30 0.37
CA VAL A 330 -11.65 -3.87 -0.19
C VAL A 330 -12.23 -4.99 -1.06
N GLU A 331 -12.41 -6.18 -0.48
CA GLU A 331 -12.98 -7.33 -1.17
C GLU A 331 -14.47 -7.52 -0.89
N GLU A 332 -15.14 -8.11 -1.88
CA GLU A 332 -16.55 -8.51 -1.87
C GLU A 332 -16.80 -9.58 -0.79
N GLY A 333 -17.91 -9.48 -0.06
CA GLY A 333 -18.39 -10.56 0.82
C GLY A 333 -17.61 -10.78 2.12
N SER A 334 -16.49 -10.08 2.36
CA SER A 334 -15.60 -10.31 3.51
C SER A 334 -15.30 -9.02 4.27
N PRO A 335 -15.62 -8.85 5.57
CA PRO A 335 -15.47 -7.57 6.26
C PRO A 335 -14.01 -7.07 6.26
N SER A 336 -13.83 -5.76 6.11
CA SER A 336 -12.52 -5.12 6.18
C SER A 336 -12.10 -4.94 7.65
N GLN A 337 -10.88 -5.36 7.99
CA GLN A 337 -10.32 -5.30 9.33
C GLN A 337 -9.37 -4.12 9.47
N LEU A 338 -9.53 -3.37 10.55
CA LEU A 338 -8.65 -2.25 10.90
C LEU A 338 -7.23 -2.77 11.21
N ILE A 339 -6.22 -2.10 10.66
CA ILE A 339 -4.82 -2.41 10.87
C ILE A 339 -4.18 -1.35 11.74
N GLY A 340 -3.59 -1.79 12.84
CA GLY A 340 -2.91 -0.89 13.76
C GLY A 340 -3.87 0.14 14.37
N ASN A 341 -3.31 1.27 14.79
CA ASN A 341 -4.08 2.36 15.37
C ASN A 341 -4.29 3.48 14.34
N PRO A 342 -5.48 4.10 14.29
CA PRO A 342 -5.69 5.31 13.52
C PRO A 342 -4.71 6.41 13.93
N VAL A 343 -4.31 7.23 12.95
CA VAL A 343 -3.39 8.36 13.16
C VAL A 343 -4.11 9.66 12.87
N ASN A 344 -4.00 10.63 13.76
CA ASN A 344 -4.50 11.97 13.51
C ASN A 344 -3.39 12.84 12.90
N LEU A 345 -3.67 13.44 11.76
CA LEU A 345 -2.77 14.34 11.04
C LEU A 345 -3.29 15.76 11.18
N GLU A 346 -2.45 16.64 11.72
CA GLU A 346 -2.73 18.07 11.87
C GLU A 346 -2.14 18.88 10.71
N GLU A 347 -2.50 20.16 10.61
CA GLU A 347 -1.98 21.09 9.62
C GLU A 347 -0.45 20.98 9.44
N GLY A 348 -0.03 20.84 8.18
CA GLY A 348 1.36 20.66 7.80
C GLY A 348 1.86 19.21 7.79
N LYS A 349 1.19 18.29 8.50
CA LYS A 349 1.55 16.86 8.49
C LYS A 349 1.16 16.20 7.16
N VAL A 350 1.94 15.17 6.83
CA VAL A 350 1.85 14.46 5.56
C VAL A 350 1.76 12.97 5.81
N THR A 351 0.87 12.28 5.09
CA THR A 351 0.86 10.82 4.95
C THR A 351 1.02 10.45 3.48
N TRP A 352 1.22 9.17 3.23
CA TRP A 352 1.42 8.64 1.89
C TRP A 352 0.76 7.27 1.74
N LEU A 353 0.62 6.87 0.48
CA LEU A 353 0.34 5.50 0.07
C LEU A 353 1.16 5.21 -1.19
N GLY A 354 1.55 3.96 -1.35
CA GLY A 354 2.18 3.46 -2.59
C GLY A 354 1.58 2.11 -2.93
N LYS A 355 1.90 1.56 -4.10
CA LYS A 355 1.45 0.22 -4.52
C LYS A 355 1.49 -0.80 -3.39
N ASP A 356 2.57 -0.77 -2.64
CA ASP A 356 2.86 -1.68 -1.57
C ASP A 356 2.29 -1.27 -0.20
N GLN A 357 2.00 -0.01 0.10
CA GLN A 357 1.62 0.33 1.49
C GLN A 357 0.50 1.33 1.53
N TYR A 358 -0.40 1.12 2.49
CA TYR A 358 -1.43 2.10 2.86
C TYR A 358 -2.48 2.38 1.78
N GLN A 359 -2.58 1.50 0.77
CA GLN A 359 -3.57 1.58 -0.31
C GLN A 359 -5.00 1.64 0.23
N VAL A 360 -5.34 0.70 1.12
CA VAL A 360 -6.68 0.60 1.67
C VAL A 360 -6.80 1.44 2.93
N HIS A 361 -7.59 2.51 2.87
CA HIS A 361 -7.73 3.44 3.98
C HIS A 361 -9.08 4.16 4.02
N GLN A 362 -9.28 4.89 5.12
CA GLN A 362 -10.38 5.82 5.34
C GLN A 362 -9.83 7.11 5.95
N LEU A 363 -10.30 8.25 5.44
CA LEU A 363 -10.07 9.56 6.04
C LEU A 363 -11.37 10.03 6.71
N GLU A 364 -11.28 10.51 7.94
CA GLU A 364 -12.41 11.04 8.70
C GLU A 364 -12.06 12.36 9.38
N ASN A 365 -12.88 13.38 9.20
CA ASN A 365 -12.81 14.61 9.97
C ASN A 365 -13.60 14.45 11.27
N THR A 366 -12.93 14.03 12.32
CA THR A 366 -13.55 13.85 13.65
C THR A 366 -13.78 15.17 14.39
N SER A 367 -13.34 16.31 13.84
CA SER A 367 -13.44 17.62 14.50
C SER A 367 -14.81 18.28 14.29
N ASP A 368 -15.01 19.43 14.94
CA ASP A 368 -16.23 20.23 14.80
C ASP A 368 -16.08 21.34 13.75
N SER A 369 -14.91 21.48 13.11
CA SER A 369 -14.61 22.43 12.02
C SER A 369 -14.24 21.70 10.74
N VAL A 370 -14.23 22.40 9.61
CA VAL A 370 -13.76 21.84 8.34
C VAL A 370 -12.27 21.44 8.43
N CYS A 371 -11.91 20.34 7.77
CA CYS A 371 -10.53 20.01 7.44
C CYS A 371 -10.30 20.18 5.94
N ILE A 372 -9.11 20.64 5.56
CA ILE A 372 -8.72 20.79 4.15
C ILE A 372 -7.43 20.01 3.95
N THR A 373 -7.43 19.10 2.99
CA THR A 373 -6.24 18.33 2.59
C THR A 373 -5.91 18.60 1.13
N LEU A 374 -4.64 18.55 0.78
CA LEU A 374 -4.19 18.43 -0.60
C LEU A 374 -3.77 16.99 -0.83
N GLN A 375 -4.51 16.29 -1.67
CA GLN A 375 -4.18 14.95 -2.14
C GLN A 375 -3.56 15.05 -3.52
N CYS A 376 -2.46 14.33 -3.74
CA CYS A 376 -1.91 14.19 -5.06
C CYS A 376 -1.54 12.75 -5.37
N TYR A 377 -1.81 12.33 -6.60
CA TYR A 377 -1.70 10.95 -7.05
C TYR A 377 -0.82 10.87 -8.29
N GLN A 378 -0.19 9.72 -8.49
CA GLN A 378 0.55 9.39 -9.70
C GLN A 378 0.65 7.87 -9.86
N PHE A 379 0.59 7.37 -11.08
CA PHE A 379 1.02 6.00 -11.38
C PHE A 379 2.55 5.87 -11.24
N ASP A 380 3.00 4.71 -10.76
CA ASP A 380 4.43 4.37 -10.70
C ASP A 380 4.98 4.08 -12.11
N ASP A 381 6.29 4.26 -12.33
CA ASP A 381 6.92 4.11 -13.66
C ASP A 381 6.77 2.69 -14.27
N ASP A 382 6.54 1.70 -13.43
CA ASP A 382 6.34 0.29 -13.79
C ASP A 382 4.85 -0.12 -13.88
N ASP A 383 3.92 0.78 -13.59
CA ASP A 383 2.49 0.59 -13.88
C ASP A 383 2.26 0.67 -15.39
N ARG A 384 1.52 -0.30 -15.93
CA ARG A 384 1.21 -0.42 -17.36
C ARG A 384 -0.28 -0.30 -17.66
N ILE A 385 -1.10 -0.25 -16.63
CA ILE A 385 -2.55 -0.38 -16.75
C ILE A 385 -3.21 0.95 -16.50
N HIS A 386 -2.70 1.71 -15.53
CA HIS A 386 -3.21 3.04 -15.19
C HIS A 386 -4.74 3.01 -14.94
N ASP A 387 -5.23 2.16 -14.01
CA ASP A 387 -6.66 2.17 -13.68
C ASP A 387 -7.03 3.50 -13.04
N GLU A 388 -7.91 4.24 -13.71
CA GLU A 388 -8.30 5.58 -13.28
C GLU A 388 -9.30 5.58 -12.11
N ALA A 389 -9.66 4.39 -11.60
CA ALA A 389 -10.73 4.25 -10.63
C ALA A 389 -10.23 4.00 -9.21
N PHE A 390 -11.09 4.39 -8.26
CA PHE A 390 -11.02 3.94 -6.88
C PHE A 390 -12.03 2.83 -6.66
N TYR A 391 -11.67 1.88 -5.82
CA TYR A 391 -12.59 0.83 -5.39
C TYR A 391 -12.88 1.00 -3.92
N TRP A 392 -14.16 0.95 -3.57
CA TRP A 392 -14.62 1.23 -2.23
C TRP A 392 -15.67 0.22 -1.79
N LYS A 393 -15.85 0.12 -0.48
CA LYS A 393 -16.78 -0.82 0.13
C LYS A 393 -18.01 -0.12 0.66
N ASP A 394 -19.18 -0.60 0.27
CA ASP A 394 -20.43 -0.10 0.84
C ASP A 394 -20.77 -0.76 2.19
N LYS A 395 -21.77 -0.21 2.86
CA LYS A 395 -22.26 -0.69 4.16
C LYS A 395 -22.73 -2.15 4.15
N ASP A 396 -23.10 -2.68 2.99
CA ASP A 396 -23.60 -4.04 2.83
C ASP A 396 -22.44 -5.01 2.48
N GLY A 397 -21.23 -4.48 2.33
CA GLY A 397 -20.00 -5.23 2.09
C GLY A 397 -19.66 -5.41 0.61
N HIS A 398 -20.40 -4.78 -0.31
CA HIS A 398 -20.12 -4.88 -1.74
C HIS A 398 -18.98 -3.96 -2.17
N ARG A 399 -18.13 -4.45 -3.06
CA ARG A 399 -17.07 -3.70 -3.71
C ARG A 399 -17.65 -2.92 -4.89
N ASN A 400 -17.48 -1.61 -4.85
CA ASN A 400 -18.02 -0.68 -5.83
C ASN A 400 -16.89 0.09 -6.51
N LYS A 401 -17.09 0.43 -7.79
CA LYS A 401 -16.15 1.25 -8.58
C LYS A 401 -16.56 2.72 -8.50
N PHE A 402 -15.59 3.61 -8.29
CA PHE A 402 -15.77 5.06 -8.32
C PHE A 402 -14.76 5.68 -9.27
N ILE A 403 -15.25 6.46 -10.24
CA ILE A 403 -14.38 7.26 -11.11
C ILE A 403 -14.22 8.64 -10.48
N PRO A 404 -13.01 9.04 -10.06
CA PRO A 404 -12.77 10.33 -9.42
C PRO A 404 -13.23 11.48 -10.32
N ASN A 405 -14.00 12.40 -9.74
CA ASN A 405 -14.49 13.59 -10.41
C ASN A 405 -14.17 14.86 -9.60
N SER A 406 -14.56 16.00 -10.17
CA SER A 406 -14.35 17.33 -9.60
C SER A 406 -15.68 18.00 -9.31
N ASP A 407 -15.82 18.59 -8.13
CA ASP A 407 -16.96 19.45 -7.81
C ASP A 407 -16.74 20.89 -8.32
N SER A 408 -15.47 21.33 -8.42
CA SER A 408 -15.10 22.64 -8.93
C SER A 408 -13.61 22.73 -9.24
N ALA A 409 -13.23 23.58 -10.20
CA ALA A 409 -11.84 23.98 -10.37
C ALA A 409 -11.45 25.03 -9.30
N TYR A 410 -10.22 24.97 -8.80
CA TYR A 410 -9.73 25.82 -7.69
C TYR A 410 -9.99 27.32 -7.89
N GLY A 411 -9.70 27.86 -9.08
CA GLY A 411 -9.90 29.29 -9.35
C GLY A 411 -11.37 29.72 -9.23
N LEU A 412 -12.29 28.92 -9.78
CA LEU A 412 -13.73 29.17 -9.69
C LEU A 412 -14.22 29.00 -8.24
N PHE A 413 -13.75 27.96 -7.56
CA PHE A 413 -14.09 27.67 -6.17
C PHE A 413 -13.74 28.85 -5.25
N VAL A 414 -12.48 29.32 -5.30
CA VAL A 414 -12.01 30.43 -4.49
C VAL A 414 -12.80 31.70 -4.81
N GLN A 415 -13.08 31.97 -6.09
CA GLN A 415 -13.90 33.11 -6.49
C GLN A 415 -15.29 33.05 -5.84
N LYS A 416 -16.00 31.92 -5.94
CA LYS A 416 -17.36 31.76 -5.40
C LYS A 416 -17.40 31.92 -3.89
N VAL A 417 -16.51 31.24 -3.17
CA VAL A 417 -16.45 31.34 -1.70
C VAL A 417 -16.08 32.77 -1.26
N HIS A 418 -15.20 33.46 -1.98
CA HIS A 418 -14.84 34.84 -1.67
C HIS A 418 -16.00 35.82 -1.92
N GLU A 419 -16.76 35.65 -3.01
CA GLU A 419 -17.97 36.44 -3.29
C GLU A 419 -19.03 36.27 -2.19
N GLU A 420 -19.21 35.05 -1.67
CA GLU A 420 -20.09 34.77 -0.53
C GLU A 420 -19.59 35.43 0.75
N TRP A 421 -18.30 35.26 1.05
CA TRP A 421 -17.68 35.81 2.25
C TRP A 421 -17.84 37.33 2.34
N LYS A 422 -17.61 38.06 1.24
CA LYS A 422 -17.78 39.52 1.18
C LYS A 422 -19.22 39.98 1.45
N LYS A 423 -20.21 39.17 1.06
CA LYS A 423 -21.63 39.49 1.32
C LYS A 423 -21.99 39.31 2.79
N SER A 424 -21.45 38.27 3.43
CA SER A 424 -21.67 38.00 4.86
C SER A 424 -20.82 38.86 5.78
N HIS A 425 -19.67 39.35 5.31
CA HIS A 425 -18.74 40.19 6.06
C HIS A 425 -18.40 41.48 5.29
N PRO A 426 -19.35 42.43 5.17
CA PRO A 426 -19.06 43.74 4.62
C PRO A 426 -17.98 44.46 5.44
N ALA A 427 -17.13 45.23 4.76
CA ALA A 427 -15.98 45.92 5.33
C ALA A 427 -16.34 46.95 6.41
#